data_AF-A0A059CFB1-F1
#
_entry.id   AF-A0A059CFB1-F1
#
_cell.length_a   1.000
_cell.length_b   1.000
_cell.length_c   1.000
_cell.angle_alpha   90.00
_cell.angle_beta   90.00
_cell.angle_gamma   90.00
#
_symmetry.space_group_name_H-M   'P 1'
#
loop_
_entity.id
_entity.type
_entity.pdbx_description
1 polymer ?
#
loop_
_entity_poly.entity_id
_entity_poly.type
_entity_poly.pdbx_seq_one_letter_code
_entity_poly.pdbx_strand_id
1 'polypeptide(L)'
;MSERKSEIEKFNRRNNFRLWSIKMRALLTTKALDGEYESLIIMKAFERVELMERANSIILLNLSDEVLIEVAEKKDAVALWAKL
;
A
#
# COMPACT_ATOMS: atom_id res chain seq x y z
N MET A 1 18.52 4.29 18.03
CA MET A 1 17.09 4.03 18.27
C MET A 1 16.59 3.19 17.13
N SER A 2 16.39 1.88 17.32
CA SER A 2 15.83 1.03 16.27
C SER A 2 14.37 1.44 16.12
N GLU A 3 14.07 2.24 15.10
CA GLU A 3 12.71 2.36 14.59
C GLU A 3 12.28 0.94 14.24
N ARG A 4 11.55 0.29 15.14
CA ARG A 4 10.73 -0.84 14.76
C ARG A 4 9.67 -0.26 13.84
N LYS A 5 10.02 -0.07 12.56
CA LYS A 5 9.05 -0.03 11.47
C LYS A 5 8.10 -1.17 11.78
N SER A 6 6.83 -0.84 11.90
CA SER A 6 5.75 -1.82 11.92
C SER A 6 5.82 -2.60 10.61
N GLU A 7 6.74 -3.56 10.54
CA GLU A 7 6.93 -4.43 9.38
C GLU A 7 5.74 -5.37 9.37
N ILE A 8 4.75 -5.00 8.55
CA ILE A 8 3.74 -5.93 8.11
C ILE A 8 4.49 -7.06 7.39
N GLU A 9 4.21 -8.30 7.77
CA GLU A 9 4.74 -9.46 7.06
C GLU A 9 4.35 -9.34 5.58
N LYS A 10 5.33 -9.52 4.68
CA LYS A 10 5.08 -9.44 3.24
C LYS A 10 4.03 -10.46 2.80
N PHE A 11 3.11 -10.05 1.93
CA PHE A 11 2.12 -10.97 1.37
C PHE A 11 2.78 -11.95 0.40
N ASN A 12 2.60 -13.24 0.64
CA ASN A 12 3.22 -14.32 -0.14
C ASN A 12 2.21 -15.39 -0.60
N ARG A 13 0.90 -15.07 -0.55
CA ARG A 13 -0.25 -15.97 -0.84
C ARG A 13 -0.43 -17.17 0.08
N ARG A 14 0.53 -17.47 0.95
CA ARG A 14 0.39 -18.50 2.00
C ARG A 14 -0.20 -17.92 3.27
N ASN A 15 0.07 -16.64 3.54
CA ASN A 15 -0.54 -15.92 4.64
C ASN A 15 -1.97 -15.46 4.34
N ASN A 16 -2.72 -15.18 5.40
CA ASN A 16 -4.12 -14.81 5.30
C ASN A 16 -4.26 -13.40 4.68
N PHE A 17 -4.73 -13.34 3.44
CA PHE A 17 -4.93 -12.09 2.70
C PHE A 17 -5.84 -11.10 3.44
N ARG A 18 -6.91 -11.58 4.10
CA ARG A 18 -7.83 -10.72 4.84
C ARG A 18 -7.12 -10.05 6.02
N LEU A 19 -6.31 -10.78 6.76
CA LEU A 19 -5.53 -10.21 7.86
C LEU A 19 -4.47 -9.24 7.36
N TRP A 20 -3.76 -9.61 6.29
CA TRP A 20 -2.75 -8.75 5.67
C TRP A 20 -3.34 -7.43 5.17
N SER A 21 -4.45 -7.48 4.43
CA SER A 21 -5.14 -6.29 3.89
C SER A 21 -5.68 -5.36 4.98
N ILE A 22 -6.16 -5.89 6.12
CA ILE A 22 -6.54 -5.07 7.28
C ILE A 22 -5.33 -4.30 7.83
N LYS A 23 -4.20 -4.99 8.05
CA LYS A 23 -2.96 -4.36 8.50
C LYS A 23 -2.46 -3.31 7.50
N MET A 24 -2.55 -3.65 6.21
CA MET A 24 -2.09 -2.78 5.13
C MET A 24 -2.93 -1.50 5.04
N ARG A 25 -4.26 -1.61 5.16
CA ARG A 25 -5.14 -0.43 5.24
C ARG A 25 -4.81 0.44 6.45
N ALA A 26 -4.55 -0.16 7.62
CA ALA A 26 -4.16 0.61 8.80
C ALA A 26 -2.85 1.38 8.59
N LEU A 27 -1.83 0.77 7.99
CA LEU A 27 -0.56 1.43 7.68
C LEU A 27 -0.70 2.52 6.62
N LEU A 28 -1.54 2.32 5.59
CA LEU A 28 -1.81 3.38 4.60
C LEU A 28 -2.51 4.57 5.23
N THR A 29 -3.49 4.34 6.11
CA THR A 29 -4.17 5.41 6.84
C THR A 29 -3.20 6.17 7.75
N THR A 30 -2.33 5.49 8.51
CA THR A 30 -1.35 6.20 9.34
C THR A 30 -0.36 7.00 8.50
N LYS A 31 0.12 6.44 7.37
CA LYS A 31 1.03 7.16 6.46
C LYS A 31 0.38 8.35 5.75
N ALA A 32 -0.93 8.28 5.52
CA ALA A 32 -1.72 9.40 5.02
C ALA A 32 -1.94 10.47 6.10
N LEU A 33 -2.04 10.10 7.38
CA LEU A 33 -2.16 11.03 8.50
C LEU A 33 -0.82 11.66 8.91
N ASP A 34 0.31 10.99 8.66
CA ASP A 34 1.67 11.51 8.88
C ASP A 34 1.99 12.74 8.00
N GLY A 35 1.27 12.94 6.89
CA GLY A 35 1.31 14.18 6.10
C GLY A 35 0.00 14.92 6.34
N GLU A 36 0.04 16.07 7.04
CA GLU A 36 -1.12 16.87 7.45
C GLU A 36 -2.30 16.82 6.46
N TYR A 37 -3.26 15.93 6.71
CA TYR A 37 -4.45 15.75 5.86
C TYR A 37 -5.67 16.32 6.55
N GLU A 38 -5.74 17.65 6.61
CA GLU A 38 -7.05 18.29 6.69
C GLU A 38 -7.72 18.15 5.32
N SER A 39 -8.68 17.22 5.25
CA SER A 39 -9.71 17.14 4.21
C SER A 39 -9.28 16.64 2.83
N LEU A 40 -9.43 15.31 2.64
CA LEU A 40 -9.49 14.62 1.34
C LEU A 40 -10.46 15.27 0.32
N ILE A 41 -11.37 16.14 0.78
CA ILE A 41 -12.41 16.79 -0.02
C ILE A 41 -11.81 17.94 -0.87
N ILE A 42 -10.72 18.58 -0.44
CA ILE A 42 -10.13 19.77 -1.12
C ILE A 42 -8.75 19.48 -1.72
N MET A 43 -8.40 18.22 -1.98
CA MET A 43 -7.13 17.92 -2.66
C MET A 43 -7.14 18.37 -4.11
N LYS A 44 -6.04 18.98 -4.55
CA LYS A 44 -5.76 19.16 -5.98
C LYS A 44 -5.57 17.79 -6.62
N ALA A 45 -5.92 17.68 -7.91
CA ALA A 45 -5.77 16.44 -8.65
C ALA A 45 -4.34 15.87 -8.59
N PHE A 46 -3.34 16.75 -8.58
CA PHE A 46 -1.92 16.39 -8.44
C PHE A 46 -1.61 15.67 -7.11
N GLU A 47 -2.07 16.22 -5.99
CA GLU A 47 -1.84 15.62 -4.67
C GLU A 47 -2.52 14.23 -4.59
N ARG A 48 -3.65 14.05 -5.30
CA ARG A 48 -4.36 12.75 -5.32
C ARG A 48 -3.57 11.70 -6.07
N VAL A 49 -2.96 12.07 -7.18
CA VAL A 49 -2.05 11.19 -7.93
C VAL A 49 -0.86 10.80 -7.06
N GLU A 50 -0.23 11.76 -6.39
CA GLU A 50 0.92 11.49 -5.52
C GLU A 50 0.57 10.56 -4.35
N LEU A 51 -0.57 10.77 -3.68
CA LEU A 51 -1.04 9.85 -2.64
C LEU A 51 -1.29 8.44 -3.17
N MET A 52 -1.90 8.32 -4.35
CA MET A 52 -2.15 7.03 -4.98
C MET A 52 -0.84 6.33 -5.35
N GLU A 53 0.13 7.03 -5.93
CA GLU A 53 1.45 6.51 -6.24
C GLU A 53 2.21 6.06 -4.99
N ARG A 54 2.13 6.84 -3.90
CA ARG A 54 2.72 6.48 -2.61
C ARG A 54 2.05 5.24 -2.01
N ALA A 55 0.73 5.16 -2.04
CA ALA A 55 -0.01 4.00 -1.57
C ALA A 55 0.35 2.73 -2.37
N ASN A 56 0.44 2.85 -3.70
CA ASN A 56 0.86 1.77 -4.58
C ASN A 56 2.29 1.30 -4.25
N SER A 57 3.21 2.24 -4.07
CA SER A 57 4.59 1.93 -3.72
C SER A 57 4.68 1.19 -2.38
N ILE A 58 3.91 1.61 -1.38
CA ILE A 58 3.84 0.95 -0.08
C ILE A 58 3.30 -0.47 -0.23
N ILE A 59 2.23 -0.67 -1.02
CA ILE A 59 1.66 -2.01 -1.27
C ILE A 59 2.72 -2.92 -1.89
N LEU A 60 3.37 -2.48 -2.97
CA LEU A 60 4.43 -3.23 -3.66
C LEU A 60 5.57 -3.63 -2.72
N LEU A 61 6.04 -2.71 -1.88
CA LEU A 61 7.12 -3.00 -0.92
C LEU A 61 6.72 -4.03 0.16
N ASN A 62 5.42 -4.25 0.37
CA ASN A 62 4.86 -5.24 1.30
C ASN A 62 4.42 -6.54 0.60
N LEU A 63 4.81 -6.77 -0.66
CA LEU A 63 4.65 -8.04 -1.35
C LEU A 63 5.96 -8.85 -1.29
N SER A 64 5.85 -10.18 -1.36
CA SER A 64 7.00 -11.05 -1.57
C SER A 64 7.51 -10.94 -3.02
N ASP A 65 8.76 -11.33 -3.24
CA ASP A 65 9.39 -11.25 -4.57
C ASP A 65 8.65 -12.12 -5.61
N GLU A 66 8.15 -13.28 -5.19
CA GLU A 66 7.30 -14.15 -6.03
C GLU A 66 6.02 -13.44 -6.49
N VAL A 67 5.32 -12.77 -5.57
CA VAL A 67 4.09 -12.04 -5.89
C VAL A 67 4.41 -10.80 -6.72
N LEU A 68 5.52 -10.10 -6.43
CA LEU A 68 5.99 -8.93 -7.18
C LEU A 68 6.22 -9.25 -8.65
N ILE A 69 6.91 -10.36 -8.96
CA ILE A 69 7.16 -10.79 -10.35
C ILE A 69 5.82 -10.97 -11.10
N GLU A 70 4.81 -11.55 -10.45
CA GLU A 70 3.52 -11.78 -11.08
C GLU A 70 2.67 -10.52 -11.28
N VAL A 71 2.90 -9.47 -10.49
CA VAL A 71 2.16 -8.21 -10.61
C VAL A 71 2.95 -7.12 -11.35
N ALA A 72 4.26 -7.30 -11.58
CA ALA A 72 5.12 -6.35 -12.27
C ALA A 72 4.65 -6.04 -13.71
N GLU A 73 3.95 -6.98 -14.35
CA GLU A 73 3.37 -6.78 -15.69
C GLU A 73 2.07 -5.97 -15.68
N LYS A 74 1.47 -5.71 -14.51
CA LYS A 74 0.21 -4.98 -14.38
C LYS A 74 0.46 -3.49 -14.22
N LYS A 75 -0.02 -2.70 -15.20
CA LYS A 75 0.13 -1.24 -15.23
C LYS A 75 -0.88 -0.48 -14.35
N ASP A 76 -1.92 -1.14 -13.88
CA ASP A 76 -3.02 -0.53 -13.15
C ASP A 76 -3.07 -1.04 -11.71
N ALA A 77 -3.08 -0.11 -10.75
CA ALA A 77 -3.17 -0.35 -9.33
C ALA A 77 -4.46 -1.06 -8.91
N VAL A 78 -5.58 -0.77 -9.60
CA VAL A 78 -6.86 -1.44 -9.34
C VAL A 78 -6.77 -2.89 -9.79
N ALA A 79 -6.21 -3.14 -10.97
CA ALA A 79 -5.96 -4.48 -11.48
C ALA A 79 -4.93 -5.25 -10.63
N LEU A 80 -3.96 -4.56 -10.04
CA LEU A 80 -2.98 -5.13 -9.13
C LEU A 80 -3.66 -5.58 -7.84
N TRP A 81 -4.45 -4.71 -7.22
CA TRP A 81 -5.17 -5.02 -5.98
C TRP A 81 -6.19 -6.14 -6.15
N ALA A 82 -6.88 -6.20 -7.29
CA ALA A 82 -7.82 -7.28 -7.60
C ALA A 82 -7.15 -8.66 -7.79
N LYS A 83 -5.83 -8.70 -8.05
CA LYS A 83 -5.06 -9.93 -8.26
C LYS A 83 -4.42 -10.48 -6.97
N LEU A 84 -4.30 -9.65 -5.93
CA LEU A 84 -3.77 -10.04 -4.61
C LEU A 84 -4.83 -10.83 -3.82
#